data_AF-A0A453IIG6-F1
#
_entry.id   AF-A0A453IIG6-F1
#
_cell.length_a   1.000
_cell.length_b   1.000
_cell.length_c   1.000
_cell.angle_alpha   90.00
_cell.angle_beta   90.00
_cell.angle_gamma   90.00
#
_symmetry.space_group_name_H-M   'P 1'
#
loop_
_entity.id
_entity.type
_entity.pdbx_description
1 polymer ?
#
loop_
_entity_poly.entity_id
_entity_poly.type
_entity_poly.pdbx_seq_one_letter_code
_entity_poly.pdbx_strand_id
1 'polypeptide(L)'
;GLTESDGVKDLQSVPLPGTPSSKQQLSEGSPLLKLQSRLSSLLDSESPQNNAGKVLNSIRNILKDIEEEADLMNVSKMVEVSESESLMNQDKRLSIGSKHSMDQEVINAVLKIQDFVKSLDQEMSKHQRPSSDYDGLSEKIQQFSALVEKVLSNENVINDIIMTLSHILSETSEIKFTMLRDSTNEADSNNLDYVDKVTLLENKVQPHSSSGPCPLIPHPSSDPEIVGPNDAGFDVKTAVQMCSPEDYERLKSEKINLETELARCSEMIEDTKCRFSEMEKNLEELTSKLSASENSNSLAETQLKCMVESYKILESRKVELEKEIEVLQSKIETLTAELGDERQSHLDDLARYKDLEEKMERVRKRAEFNACGRG
;
A
#
# COMPACT_ATOMS: atom_id res chain seq x y z
N GLY A 1 -8.53 -75.88 37.72
CA GLY A 1 -9.69 -75.31 38.43
C GLY A 1 -9.69 -73.84 38.14
N LEU A 2 -10.70 -73.30 37.47
CA LEU A 2 -11.98 -72.88 38.10
C LEU A 2 -11.67 -71.90 39.25
N THR A 3 -12.04 -70.63 39.21
CA THR A 3 -13.40 -70.17 38.95
C THR A 3 -13.48 -68.77 38.32
N GLU A 4 -14.43 -68.71 37.41
CA GLU A 4 -15.19 -67.59 36.86
C GLU A 4 -15.94 -66.82 37.98
N SER A 5 -15.98 -65.49 37.91
CA SER A 5 -17.13 -64.72 38.43
C SER A 5 -17.39 -63.52 37.54
N ASP A 6 -18.53 -63.62 36.88
CA ASP A 6 -19.19 -62.66 36.02
C ASP A 6 -19.64 -61.42 36.81
N GLY A 7 -19.67 -60.26 36.15
CA GLY A 7 -19.88 -58.96 36.77
C GLY A 7 -20.07 -57.86 35.73
N VAL A 8 -21.21 -57.90 35.06
CA VAL A 8 -21.77 -56.84 34.20
C VAL A 8 -21.65 -55.47 34.89
N LYS A 9 -20.94 -54.54 34.24
CA LYS A 9 -21.03 -53.10 34.53
C LYS A 9 -21.13 -52.33 33.22
N ASP A 10 -22.18 -51.52 33.18
CA ASP A 10 -22.56 -50.64 32.09
C ASP A 10 -21.40 -49.80 31.56
N LEU A 11 -21.27 -49.78 30.24
CA LEU A 11 -20.39 -48.89 29.51
C LEU A 11 -20.95 -47.46 29.60
N GLN A 12 -20.47 -46.71 30.58
CA GLN A 12 -20.53 -45.25 30.55
C GLN A 12 -19.60 -44.74 29.44
N SER A 13 -20.21 -44.27 28.35
CA SER A 13 -19.58 -43.50 27.29
C SER A 13 -19.00 -42.20 27.85
N VAL A 14 -17.68 -42.05 27.79
CA VAL A 14 -16.97 -40.79 28.04
C VAL A 14 -17.28 -39.82 26.89
N PRO A 15 -17.76 -38.57 27.15
CA PRO A 15 -17.95 -37.58 26.10
C PRO A 15 -16.60 -37.01 25.63
N LEU A 16 -16.41 -36.94 24.31
CA LEU A 16 -15.30 -36.21 23.69
C LEU A 16 -15.42 -34.68 23.97
N PRO A 17 -14.30 -33.93 23.98
CA PRO A 17 -14.31 -32.50 24.23
C PRO A 17 -14.99 -31.73 23.08
N GLY A 18 -15.94 -30.88 23.45
CA GLY A 18 -16.70 -30.06 22.51
C GLY A 18 -15.84 -29.07 21.73
N THR A 19 -16.08 -29.03 20.43
CA THR A 19 -15.70 -27.93 19.54
C THR A 19 -16.35 -26.63 20.02
N PRO A 20 -15.68 -25.46 19.99
CA PRO A 20 -16.31 -24.19 20.33
C PRO A 20 -17.36 -23.88 19.26
N SER A 21 -18.63 -24.06 19.61
CA SER A 21 -19.76 -23.56 18.83
C SER A 21 -19.75 -22.04 18.93
N SER A 22 -19.13 -21.38 17.94
CA SER A 22 -19.34 -19.95 17.72
C SER A 22 -20.76 -19.76 17.18
N LYS A 23 -21.74 -19.79 18.09
CA LYS A 23 -23.06 -19.22 17.83
C LYS A 23 -22.90 -17.70 17.80
N GLN A 24 -22.37 -17.18 16.69
CA GLN A 24 -22.86 -15.88 16.25
C GLN A 24 -24.34 -16.08 15.95
N GLN A 25 -25.21 -15.42 16.70
CA GLN A 25 -26.59 -15.21 16.27
C GLN A 25 -26.52 -14.48 14.93
N LEU A 26 -26.48 -15.25 13.84
CA LEU A 26 -26.84 -14.75 12.53
C LEU A 26 -28.31 -14.37 12.65
N SER A 27 -28.56 -13.07 12.60
CA SER A 27 -29.89 -12.49 12.50
C SER A 27 -30.72 -13.31 11.50
N GLU A 28 -31.94 -13.70 11.87
CA GLU A 28 -32.87 -14.53 11.07
C GLU A 28 -33.18 -13.95 9.67
N GLY A 29 -32.67 -12.76 9.35
CA GLY A 29 -32.76 -12.13 8.03
C GLY A 29 -31.45 -12.06 7.23
N SER A 30 -30.36 -12.72 7.62
CA SER A 30 -29.08 -12.59 6.88
C SER A 30 -29.20 -13.12 5.43
N PRO A 31 -28.68 -12.38 4.42
CA PRO A 31 -28.69 -12.82 3.01
C PRO A 31 -28.06 -14.21 2.81
N LEU A 32 -27.07 -14.55 3.64
CA LEU A 32 -26.38 -15.82 3.61
C LEU A 32 -27.29 -17.00 4.02
N LEU A 33 -28.08 -16.86 5.08
CA LEU A 33 -29.03 -17.91 5.52
C LEU A 33 -30.16 -18.10 4.50
N LYS A 34 -30.62 -17.01 3.86
CA LYS A 34 -31.60 -17.08 2.78
C LYS A 34 -31.05 -17.77 1.53
N LEU A 35 -29.81 -17.47 1.16
CA LEU A 35 -29.13 -18.14 0.04
C LEU A 35 -29.01 -19.64 0.32
N GLN A 36 -28.57 -20.01 1.52
CA GLN A 36 -28.42 -21.40 1.92
C GLN A 36 -29.76 -22.16 1.88
N SER A 37 -30.86 -21.56 2.34
CA SER A 37 -32.18 -22.21 2.31
C SER A 37 -32.71 -22.39 0.89
N ARG A 38 -32.53 -21.39 0.01
CA ARG A 38 -32.95 -21.46 -1.40
C ARG A 38 -32.14 -22.47 -2.20
N LEU A 39 -30.82 -22.56 -1.95
CA LEU A 39 -29.97 -23.57 -2.58
C LEU A 39 -30.33 -24.99 -2.10
N SER A 40 -30.63 -25.16 -0.81
CA SER A 40 -31.07 -26.45 -0.28
C SER A 40 -32.40 -26.88 -0.91
N SER A 41 -33.37 -25.97 -1.01
CA SER A 41 -34.65 -26.24 -1.67
C SER A 41 -34.51 -26.54 -3.16
N LEU A 42 -33.54 -25.94 -3.86
CA LEU A 42 -33.27 -26.24 -5.27
C LEU A 42 -32.70 -27.65 -5.44
N LEU A 43 -31.75 -28.03 -4.58
CA LEU A 43 -31.13 -29.35 -4.62
C LEU A 43 -32.11 -30.47 -4.21
N ASP A 44 -33.04 -30.19 -3.30
CA ASP A 44 -34.08 -31.14 -2.87
C ASP A 44 -35.20 -31.31 -3.91
N SER A 45 -35.40 -30.33 -4.80
CA SER A 45 -36.46 -30.35 -5.81
C SER A 45 -36.02 -30.87 -7.19
N GLU A 46 -34.71 -30.97 -7.44
CA GLU A 46 -34.20 -31.37 -8.74
C GLU A 46 -33.92 -32.89 -8.80
N SER A 47 -34.67 -33.59 -9.66
CA SER A 47 -34.53 -35.05 -9.86
C SER A 47 -33.27 -35.43 -10.66
N PRO A 48 -32.80 -36.70 -10.63
CA PRO A 48 -31.49 -37.13 -11.15
C PRO A 48 -31.30 -37.08 -12.70
N GLN A 49 -32.21 -36.47 -13.45
CA GLN A 49 -32.03 -36.31 -14.90
C GLN A 49 -31.09 -35.15 -15.19
N ASN A 50 -30.06 -35.41 -16.01
CA ASN A 50 -28.97 -34.51 -16.36
C ASN A 50 -29.46 -33.13 -16.88
N ASN A 51 -29.65 -32.20 -15.96
CA ASN A 51 -30.17 -30.84 -16.16
C ASN A 51 -29.22 -29.80 -15.54
N ALA A 52 -27.92 -30.10 -15.49
CA ALA A 52 -26.89 -29.25 -14.89
C ALA A 52 -26.95 -27.78 -15.36
N GLY A 53 -27.29 -27.54 -16.64
CA GLY A 53 -27.48 -26.17 -17.15
C GLY A 53 -28.69 -25.44 -16.54
N LYS A 54 -29.77 -26.16 -16.24
CA LYS A 54 -30.96 -25.60 -15.57
C LYS A 54 -30.66 -25.31 -14.10
N VAL A 55 -29.96 -26.22 -13.41
CA VAL A 55 -29.50 -26.01 -12.03
C VAL A 55 -28.59 -24.79 -11.93
N LEU A 56 -27.61 -24.65 -12.83
CA LEU A 56 -26.71 -23.48 -12.85
C LEU A 56 -27.45 -22.17 -13.12
N ASN A 57 -28.44 -22.18 -14.02
CA ASN A 57 -29.28 -21.00 -14.26
C ASN A 57 -30.16 -20.67 -13.05
N SER A 58 -30.73 -21.69 -12.38
CA SER A 58 -31.49 -21.51 -11.14
C SER A 58 -30.61 -20.95 -10.01
N ILE A 59 -29.38 -21.44 -9.86
CA ILE A 59 -28.40 -20.90 -8.90
C ILE A 59 -28.07 -19.44 -9.22
N ARG A 60 -27.84 -19.12 -10.50
CA ARG A 60 -27.57 -17.74 -10.94
C ARG A 60 -28.75 -16.80 -10.63
N ASN A 61 -29.98 -17.25 -10.86
CA ASN A 61 -31.18 -16.48 -10.53
C ASN A 61 -31.32 -16.27 -9.03
N ILE A 62 -31.10 -17.31 -8.21
CA ILE A 62 -31.13 -17.19 -6.74
C ILE A 62 -30.09 -16.18 -6.25
N LEU A 63 -28.87 -16.19 -6.80
CA LEU A 63 -27.84 -15.21 -6.43
C LEU A 63 -28.27 -13.78 -6.76
N LYS A 64 -28.86 -13.58 -7.94
CA LYS A 64 -29.36 -12.27 -8.38
C LYS A 64 -30.51 -11.78 -7.49
N ASP A 65 -31.46 -12.65 -7.15
CA ASP A 65 -32.58 -12.28 -6.29
C ASP A 65 -32.12 -11.89 -4.88
N ILE A 66 -31.10 -12.56 -4.34
CA ILE A 66 -30.53 -12.23 -3.02
C ILE A 66 -29.76 -10.91 -3.04
N GLU A 67 -29.05 -10.62 -4.15
CA GLU A 67 -28.37 -9.34 -4.38
C GLU A 67 -29.39 -8.18 -4.45
N GLU A 68 -30.45 -8.33 -5.23
CA GLU A 68 -31.54 -7.35 -5.34
C GLU A 68 -32.28 -7.16 -3.99
N GLU A 69 -32.54 -8.24 -3.24
CA GLU A 69 -33.13 -8.16 -1.89
C GLU A 69 -32.20 -7.49 -0.86
N ALA A 70 -30.89 -7.67 -0.98
CA ALA A 70 -29.90 -7.05 -0.11
C ALA A 70 -29.79 -5.54 -0.37
N ASP A 71 -29.83 -5.13 -1.63
CA ASP A 71 -29.86 -3.73 -2.04
C ASP A 71 -31.15 -3.03 -1.57
N LEU A 72 -32.30 -3.69 -1.69
CA LEU A 72 -33.58 -3.18 -1.18
C LEU A 72 -33.59 -3.04 0.35
N MET A 73 -32.91 -3.93 1.08
CA MET A 73 -32.77 -3.83 2.54
C MET A 73 -31.84 -2.68 2.96
N ASN A 74 -30.80 -2.39 2.18
CA ASN A 74 -29.94 -1.23 2.41
C ASN A 74 -30.68 0.09 2.14
N VAL A 75 -31.50 0.16 1.09
CA VAL A 75 -32.33 1.33 0.78
C VAL A 75 -33.42 1.54 1.83
N SER A 76 -34.07 0.47 2.31
CA SER A 76 -35.14 0.58 3.32
C SER A 76 -34.62 0.99 4.71
N LYS A 77 -33.34 0.73 5.02
CA LYS A 77 -32.71 1.13 6.31
C LYS A 77 -32.16 2.55 6.30
N MET A 78 -32.17 3.22 5.14
CA MET A 78 -31.59 4.54 4.93
C MET A 78 -32.66 5.67 4.81
N VAL A 79 -33.94 5.37 5.03
CA VAL A 79 -35.02 6.39 4.99
C VAL A 79 -35.15 7.19 6.31
N GLU A 80 -34.45 6.82 7.39
CA GLU A 80 -34.53 7.56 8.68
C GLU A 80 -33.33 8.45 9.03
N VAL A 81 -32.28 8.54 8.22
CA VAL A 81 -31.19 9.49 8.51
C VAL A 81 -30.75 10.23 7.25
N SER A 82 -31.31 11.42 7.14
CA SER A 82 -30.75 12.65 6.55
C SER A 82 -30.04 12.59 5.19
N GLU A 83 -30.70 13.24 4.25
CA GLU A 83 -30.14 14.04 3.15
C GLU A 83 -28.71 14.52 3.40
N SER A 84 -27.76 14.12 2.56
CA SER A 84 -26.98 15.02 1.69
C SER A 84 -25.72 14.32 1.14
N GLU A 85 -25.47 14.58 -0.15
CA GLU A 85 -24.18 14.52 -0.86
C GLU A 85 -23.56 13.16 -1.23
N SER A 86 -23.71 12.86 -2.53
CA SER A 86 -22.61 12.69 -3.50
C SER A 86 -21.64 11.52 -3.29
N LEU A 87 -21.71 10.50 -4.17
CA LEU A 87 -20.65 10.17 -5.14
C LEU A 87 -20.96 8.89 -5.96
N MET A 88 -20.72 9.02 -7.26
CA MET A 88 -20.27 8.00 -8.24
C MET A 88 -21.12 6.74 -8.50
N ASN A 89 -21.95 6.83 -9.54
CA ASN A 89 -22.33 5.66 -10.34
C ASN A 89 -21.22 5.34 -11.35
N GLN A 90 -20.59 4.17 -11.22
CA GLN A 90 -19.82 3.55 -12.29
C GLN A 90 -20.77 2.74 -13.19
N ASP A 91 -20.97 3.24 -14.41
CA ASP A 91 -21.64 2.49 -15.47
C ASP A 91 -20.63 1.50 -16.09
N LYS A 92 -20.76 0.22 -15.70
CA LYS A 92 -20.00 -0.89 -16.28
C LYS A 92 -20.74 -1.40 -17.52
N ARG A 93 -20.49 -0.78 -18.67
CA ARG A 93 -21.06 -1.24 -19.95
C ARG A 93 -20.13 -2.22 -20.65
N LEU A 94 -20.55 -3.49 -20.66
CA LEU A 94 -20.06 -4.52 -21.58
C LEU A 94 -20.24 -4.04 -23.03
N SER A 95 -19.19 -4.11 -23.86
CA SER A 95 -19.36 -4.12 -25.31
C SER A 95 -18.30 -4.97 -26.00
N ILE A 96 -18.79 -6.04 -26.61
CA ILE A 96 -18.11 -6.94 -27.53
C ILE A 96 -17.80 -6.19 -28.83
N GLY A 97 -16.55 -6.28 -29.29
CA GLY A 97 -16.14 -6.15 -30.70
C GLY A 97 -16.19 -4.75 -31.33
N SER A 98 -15.09 -4.00 -31.27
CA SER A 98 -14.72 -2.98 -32.27
C SER A 98 -13.26 -2.57 -32.09
N LYS A 99 -12.57 -2.31 -33.21
CA LYS A 99 -11.18 -1.82 -33.40
C LYS A 99 -10.55 -1.18 -32.17
N HIS A 100 -9.30 -1.57 -31.85
CA HIS A 100 -8.36 -0.95 -30.90
C HIS A 100 -8.61 0.55 -30.69
N SER A 101 -9.51 0.89 -29.78
CA SER A 101 -9.56 2.21 -29.16
C SER A 101 -8.50 2.17 -28.06
N MET A 102 -7.59 3.14 -28.06
CA MET A 102 -6.60 3.24 -27.00
C MET A 102 -7.32 3.39 -25.66
N ASP A 103 -6.88 2.65 -24.63
CA ASP A 103 -7.50 2.70 -23.32
C ASP A 103 -7.53 4.14 -22.79
N GLN A 104 -8.69 4.57 -22.29
CA GLN A 104 -8.90 5.94 -21.81
C GLN A 104 -7.89 6.33 -20.72
N GLU A 105 -7.41 5.35 -19.94
CA GLU A 105 -6.35 5.52 -18.94
C GLU A 105 -5.01 5.91 -19.57
N VAL A 106 -4.67 5.30 -20.72
CA VAL A 106 -3.43 5.60 -21.46
C VAL A 106 -3.51 7.01 -22.04
N ILE A 107 -4.64 7.39 -22.62
CA ILE A 107 -4.86 8.76 -23.12
C ILE A 107 -4.69 9.78 -21.98
N ASN A 108 -5.30 9.53 -20.83
CA ASN A 108 -5.20 10.40 -19.66
C ASN A 108 -3.75 10.47 -19.13
N ALA A 109 -3.01 9.36 -19.13
CA ALA A 109 -1.61 9.33 -18.73
C ALA A 109 -0.73 10.15 -19.70
N VAL A 110 -0.95 10.02 -21.00
CA VAL A 110 -0.23 10.78 -22.03
C VAL A 110 -0.47 12.29 -21.88
N LEU A 111 -1.70 12.71 -21.60
CA LEU A 111 -2.02 14.13 -21.35
C LEU A 111 -1.32 14.69 -20.10
N LYS A 112 -1.29 13.93 -19.00
CA LYS A 112 -0.55 14.32 -17.78
C LYS A 112 0.95 14.47 -18.06
N ILE A 113 1.52 13.59 -18.87
CA ILE A 113 2.92 13.68 -19.29
C ILE A 113 3.13 14.93 -20.16
N GLN A 114 2.20 15.25 -21.05
CA GLN A 114 2.26 16.47 -21.87
C GLN A 114 2.27 17.74 -21.00
N ASP A 115 1.44 17.81 -19.96
CA ASP A 115 1.44 18.94 -19.03
C ASP A 115 2.77 19.08 -18.28
N PHE A 116 3.38 17.95 -17.90
CA PHE A 116 4.72 17.93 -17.32
C PHE A 116 5.77 18.46 -18.30
N VAL A 117 5.78 17.98 -19.55
CA VAL A 117 6.73 18.42 -20.58
C VAL A 117 6.57 19.92 -20.88
N LYS A 118 5.33 20.44 -20.92
CA LYS A 118 5.07 21.89 -21.05
C LYS A 118 5.60 22.69 -19.86
N SER A 119 5.43 22.17 -18.64
CA SER A 119 5.97 22.79 -17.43
C SER A 119 7.50 22.83 -17.44
N LEU A 120 8.11 21.78 -17.99
CA LEU A 120 9.56 21.69 -18.17
C LEU A 120 10.06 22.76 -19.16
N ASP A 121 9.41 22.90 -20.32
CA ASP A 121 9.73 23.93 -21.32
C ASP A 121 9.67 25.35 -20.74
N GLN A 122 8.65 25.64 -19.93
CA GLN A 122 8.52 26.94 -19.26
C GLN A 122 9.63 27.18 -18.24
N GLU A 123 10.02 26.16 -17.48
CA GLU A 123 11.07 26.29 -16.48
C GLU A 123 12.44 26.51 -17.13
N MET A 124 12.72 25.82 -18.23
CA MET A 124 13.96 26.01 -18.99
C MET A 124 14.00 27.39 -19.67
N SER A 125 12.87 27.88 -20.15
CA SER A 125 12.74 29.21 -20.75
C SER A 125 13.01 30.36 -19.77
N LYS A 126 12.78 30.16 -18.45
CA LYS A 126 13.06 31.17 -17.41
C LYS A 126 14.55 31.36 -17.12
N HIS A 127 15.37 30.36 -17.44
CA HIS A 127 16.73 30.24 -16.91
C HIS A 127 17.84 30.47 -17.94
N GLN A 128 17.53 30.65 -19.25
CA GLN A 128 18.59 30.69 -20.27
C GLN A 128 18.58 31.85 -21.27
N ARG A 129 19.81 32.36 -21.42
CA ARG A 129 20.38 33.18 -22.50
C ARG A 129 20.42 32.37 -23.80
N PRO A 130 20.34 32.97 -24.99
CA PRO A 130 20.37 32.24 -26.27
C PRO A 130 21.70 31.50 -26.45
N SER A 131 21.76 30.24 -26.04
CA SER A 131 22.79 29.28 -26.43
C SER A 131 22.23 28.41 -27.56
N SER A 132 23.12 27.96 -28.45
CA SER A 132 22.78 27.13 -29.62
C SER A 132 22.21 25.76 -29.27
N ASP A 133 22.36 25.31 -28.02
CA ASP A 133 22.03 23.95 -27.59
C ASP A 133 20.54 23.79 -27.24
N TYR A 134 19.82 24.91 -27.05
CA TYR A 134 18.37 24.89 -26.77
C TYR A 134 17.51 24.61 -28.01
N ASP A 135 18.07 24.84 -29.22
CA ASP A 135 17.33 24.71 -30.48
C ASP A 135 16.83 23.27 -30.69
N GLY A 136 17.67 22.26 -30.37
CA GLY A 136 17.32 20.84 -30.49
C GLY A 136 16.25 20.37 -29.51
N LEU A 137 16.31 20.80 -28.24
CA LEU A 137 15.35 20.41 -27.21
C LEU A 137 13.94 20.97 -27.49
N SER A 138 13.87 22.24 -27.91
CA SER A 138 12.60 22.88 -28.27
C SER A 138 11.90 22.17 -29.44
N GLU A 139 12.67 21.72 -30.45
CA GLU A 139 12.15 20.93 -31.56
C GLU A 139 11.59 19.58 -31.08
N LYS A 140 12.26 18.92 -30.14
CA LYS A 140 11.83 17.63 -29.57
C LYS A 140 10.56 17.77 -28.72
N ILE A 141 10.43 18.86 -27.97
CA ILE A 141 9.21 19.19 -27.21
C ILE A 141 8.02 19.44 -28.15
N GLN A 142 8.25 20.11 -29.29
CA GLN A 142 7.23 20.29 -30.32
C GLN A 142 6.86 18.97 -30.99
N GLN A 143 7.85 18.11 -31.31
CA GLN A 143 7.64 16.77 -31.85
C GLN A 143 6.82 15.89 -30.88
N PHE A 144 7.12 15.96 -29.58
CA PHE A 144 6.35 15.26 -28.54
C PHE A 144 4.89 15.72 -28.54
N SER A 145 4.63 17.03 -28.61
CA SER A 145 3.28 17.57 -28.67
C SER A 145 2.51 17.10 -29.91
N ALA A 146 3.17 17.01 -31.06
CA ALA A 146 2.56 16.48 -32.29
C ALA A 146 2.23 14.98 -32.20
N LEU A 147 3.01 14.20 -31.46
CA LEU A 147 2.75 12.77 -31.22
C LEU A 147 1.55 12.56 -30.27
N VAL A 148 1.36 13.45 -29.29
CA VAL A 148 0.19 13.42 -28.42
C VAL A 148 -1.11 13.64 -29.20
N GLU A 149 -1.14 14.60 -30.12
CA GLU A 149 -2.31 14.82 -31.00
C GLU A 149 -2.66 13.61 -31.88
N LYS A 150 -1.63 12.87 -32.32
CA LYS A 150 -1.79 11.62 -33.05
C LYS A 150 -2.37 10.49 -32.17
N VAL A 151 -1.94 10.41 -30.92
CA VAL A 151 -2.55 9.51 -29.92
C VAL A 151 -4.03 9.84 -29.69
N LEU A 152 -4.37 11.12 -29.56
CA LEU A 152 -5.77 11.56 -29.43
C LEU A 152 -6.61 11.24 -30.68
N SER A 153 -5.96 11.13 -31.83
CA SER A 153 -6.56 10.70 -33.10
C SER A 153 -6.65 9.17 -33.25
N ASN A 154 -6.38 8.39 -32.18
CA ASN A 154 -6.31 6.93 -32.14
C ASN A 154 -5.20 6.32 -33.03
N GLU A 155 -4.11 7.04 -33.29
CA GLU A 155 -2.93 6.48 -33.93
C GLU A 155 -2.04 5.76 -32.90
N ASN A 156 -1.50 4.59 -33.27
CA ASN A 156 -0.61 3.80 -32.41
C ASN A 156 0.83 4.33 -32.44
N VAL A 157 1.09 5.46 -31.77
CA VAL A 157 2.40 6.12 -31.72
C VAL A 157 3.00 6.16 -30.31
N ILE A 158 2.54 5.30 -29.40
CA ILE A 158 2.99 5.24 -27.99
C ILE A 158 4.50 4.99 -27.91
N ASN A 159 5.05 4.11 -28.74
CA ASN A 159 6.48 3.84 -28.75
C ASN A 159 7.28 5.10 -29.12
N ASP A 160 6.80 5.88 -30.08
CA ASP A 160 7.44 7.14 -30.50
C ASP A 160 7.35 8.20 -29.40
N ILE A 161 6.24 8.24 -28.65
CA ILE A 161 6.10 9.09 -27.46
C ILE A 161 7.13 8.73 -26.40
N ILE A 162 7.30 7.44 -26.09
CA ILE A 162 8.27 6.99 -25.08
C ILE A 162 9.70 7.34 -25.50
N MET A 163 10.05 7.10 -26.77
CA MET A 163 11.37 7.43 -27.30
C MET A 163 11.64 8.93 -27.28
N THR A 164 10.68 9.75 -27.69
CA THR A 164 10.80 11.22 -27.68
C THR A 164 10.87 11.76 -26.26
N LEU A 165 10.08 11.23 -25.33
CA LEU A 165 10.12 11.59 -23.92
C LEU A 165 11.48 11.27 -23.28
N SER A 166 12.03 10.08 -23.57
CA SER A 166 13.35 9.69 -23.09
C SER A 166 14.43 10.66 -23.55
N HIS A 167 14.34 11.15 -24.79
CA HIS A 167 15.27 12.14 -25.33
C HIS A 167 15.16 13.47 -24.59
N ILE A 168 13.94 13.98 -24.41
CA ILE A 168 13.66 15.23 -23.68
C ILE A 168 14.22 15.16 -22.26
N LEU A 169 13.97 14.05 -21.54
CA LEU A 169 14.46 13.87 -20.18
C LEU A 169 15.99 13.78 -20.12
N SER A 170 16.63 13.10 -21.07
CA SER A 170 18.08 12.99 -21.15
C SER A 170 18.72 14.36 -21.35
N GLU A 171 18.30 15.09 -22.39
CA GLU A 171 18.83 16.43 -22.70
C GLU A 171 18.57 17.44 -21.58
N THR A 172 17.36 17.41 -21.01
CA THR A 172 17.03 18.34 -19.91
C THR A 172 17.85 18.04 -18.66
N SER A 173 18.15 16.75 -18.39
CA SER A 173 19.02 16.39 -17.27
C SER A 173 20.45 16.90 -17.47
N GLU A 174 20.99 16.79 -18.69
CA GLU A 174 22.32 17.31 -19.02
C GLU A 174 22.40 18.82 -18.83
N ILE A 175 21.41 19.58 -19.33
CA ILE A 175 21.38 21.04 -19.19
C ILE A 175 21.27 21.45 -17.70
N LYS A 176 20.47 20.74 -16.90
CA LYS A 176 20.35 21.02 -15.47
C LYS A 176 21.66 20.74 -14.72
N PHE A 177 22.40 19.70 -15.11
CA PHE A 177 23.70 19.38 -14.52
C PHE A 177 24.81 20.35 -14.96
N THR A 178 24.83 20.81 -16.21
CA THR A 178 25.80 21.81 -16.67
C THR A 178 25.57 23.16 -15.99
N MET A 179 24.31 23.60 -15.85
CA MET A 179 23.96 24.84 -15.16
C MET A 179 24.37 24.82 -13.67
N LEU A 180 24.20 23.68 -12.98
CA LEU A 180 24.64 23.51 -11.60
C LEU A 180 26.18 23.51 -11.46
N ARG A 181 26.89 22.94 -12.45
CA ARG A 181 28.35 22.88 -12.48
C ARG A 181 29.01 24.24 -12.73
N ASP A 182 28.41 25.08 -13.57
CA ASP A 182 28.93 26.42 -13.80
C ASP A 182 28.70 27.34 -12.59
N SER A 183 27.65 27.09 -11.80
CA SER A 183 27.41 27.83 -10.54
C SER A 183 28.37 27.47 -9.39
N THR A 184 29.14 26.39 -9.50
CA THR A 184 30.06 25.91 -8.45
C THR A 184 31.54 26.23 -8.73
N ASN A 185 31.88 26.62 -9.96
CA ASN A 185 33.27 26.93 -10.32
C ASN A 185 33.69 28.39 -10.07
N GLU A 186 32.74 29.30 -9.80
CA GLU A 186 33.07 30.71 -9.49
C GLU A 186 33.28 31.00 -8.00
N ALA A 187 32.93 30.10 -7.08
CA ALA A 187 32.92 30.42 -5.64
C ALA A 187 33.89 29.62 -4.74
N ASP A 188 34.40 28.45 -5.16
CA ASP A 188 35.07 27.52 -4.22
C ASP A 188 36.58 27.33 -4.47
N SER A 189 37.31 28.43 -4.62
CA SER A 189 38.71 28.45 -4.16
C SER A 189 38.77 29.11 -2.79
N ASN A 190 38.51 28.35 -1.73
CA ASN A 190 39.26 28.37 -0.46
C ASN A 190 38.47 27.67 0.65
N ASN A 191 39.11 26.66 1.24
CA ASN A 191 38.86 26.05 2.54
C ASN A 191 37.59 25.21 2.74
N LEU A 192 37.78 23.89 2.76
CA LEU A 192 36.89 23.00 3.49
C LEU A 192 37.72 22.00 4.32
N ASP A 193 37.97 22.38 5.58
CA ASP A 193 38.47 21.52 6.64
C ASP A 193 37.25 20.92 7.36
N TYR A 194 36.97 19.64 7.10
CA TYR A 194 35.86 18.92 7.74
C TYR A 194 36.28 18.48 9.15
N VAL A 195 35.76 19.15 10.17
CA VAL A 195 35.81 18.66 11.56
C VAL A 195 34.59 17.78 11.84
N ASP A 196 34.87 16.48 12.00
CA ASP A 196 33.99 15.47 12.55
C ASP A 196 33.57 15.84 13.99
N LYS A 197 32.27 15.92 14.25
CA LYS A 197 31.69 16.16 15.58
C LYS A 197 30.75 15.02 15.96
N VAL A 198 31.32 13.85 16.22
CA VAL A 198 30.71 12.85 17.09
C VAL A 198 31.65 12.55 18.25
N THR A 199 31.69 13.42 19.27
CA THR A 199 32.05 13.02 20.64
C THR A 199 31.76 14.14 21.63
N LEU A 200 31.39 13.72 22.85
CA LEU A 200 31.27 14.50 24.11
C LEU A 200 29.86 14.94 24.52
N LEU A 201 29.02 13.97 24.87
CA LEU A 201 28.02 14.13 25.93
C LEU A 201 28.17 13.04 26.99
N GLU A 202 29.25 13.15 27.77
CA GLU A 202 29.32 12.58 29.11
C GLU A 202 30.10 13.55 29.99
N ASN A 203 29.40 14.36 30.78
CA ASN A 203 29.94 14.70 32.09
C ASN A 203 28.86 14.98 33.12
N LYS A 204 29.14 14.47 34.31
CA LYS A 204 28.22 14.22 35.42
C LYS A 204 27.80 15.49 36.15
N VAL A 205 26.59 15.44 36.69
CA VAL A 205 26.05 16.32 37.72
C VAL A 205 26.90 16.24 38.99
N GLN A 206 27.48 17.36 39.44
CA GLN A 206 27.65 17.66 40.86
C GLN A 206 27.73 19.19 41.09
N PRO A 207 27.12 19.75 42.16
CA PRO A 207 26.96 21.19 42.34
C PRO A 207 27.99 21.77 43.32
N HIS A 208 28.74 22.81 42.92
CA HIS A 208 29.44 23.68 43.87
C HIS A 208 29.46 25.13 43.39
N SER A 209 29.07 25.99 44.31
CA SER A 209 28.92 27.44 44.25
C SER A 209 30.15 28.17 43.70
N SER A 210 29.95 29.12 42.79
CA SER A 210 30.56 30.45 42.91
C SER A 210 29.98 31.44 41.89
N SER A 211 29.55 32.59 42.43
CA SER A 211 29.68 33.93 41.85
C SER A 211 28.91 34.30 40.57
N GLY A 212 27.84 35.08 40.78
CA GLY A 212 27.63 36.32 40.00
C GLY A 212 26.44 36.35 39.05
N PRO A 213 25.35 37.08 39.40
CA PRO A 213 24.31 37.48 38.45
C PRO A 213 24.88 38.55 37.51
N CYS A 214 24.66 38.38 36.20
CA CYS A 214 24.97 39.40 35.19
C CYS A 214 23.66 40.02 34.68
N PRO A 215 23.19 41.16 35.24
CA PRO A 215 22.10 41.93 34.66
C PRO A 215 22.69 43.10 33.86
N LEU A 216 22.73 42.98 32.54
CA LEU A 216 23.00 44.14 31.67
C LEU A 216 21.68 44.87 31.38
N ILE A 217 21.22 45.59 32.40
CA ILE A 217 20.35 46.76 32.24
C ILE A 217 21.30 47.97 32.28
N PRO A 218 21.37 48.83 31.25
CA PRO A 218 22.15 50.06 31.37
C PRO A 218 21.35 51.07 32.22
N HIS A 219 21.77 51.25 33.47
CA HIS A 219 21.48 52.48 34.20
C HIS A 219 22.53 53.55 33.85
N PRO A 220 22.14 54.82 33.67
CA PRO A 220 23.06 55.91 33.40
C PRO A 220 23.91 56.20 34.64
N SER A 221 25.23 56.16 34.49
CA SER A 221 26.20 56.46 35.54
C SER A 221 26.28 57.97 35.79
N SER A 222 25.97 58.37 37.02
CA SER A 222 26.31 59.69 37.56
C SER A 222 27.55 59.57 38.46
N ASP A 223 28.36 60.64 38.45
CA ASP A 223 29.34 61.12 39.46
C ASP A 223 30.84 60.83 39.17
N PRO A 224 31.80 61.78 39.43
CA PRO A 224 32.02 62.43 40.73
C PRO A 224 32.22 63.97 40.74
N GLU A 225 31.82 64.57 41.87
CA GLU A 225 32.28 65.84 42.44
C GLU A 225 33.71 66.24 42.04
N ILE A 226 33.85 67.30 41.25
CA ILE A 226 35.11 68.05 41.11
C ILE A 226 35.02 69.27 42.02
N VAL A 227 35.72 69.17 43.15
CA VAL A 227 36.13 70.30 43.97
C VAL A 227 37.01 71.22 43.10
N GLY A 228 36.53 72.44 42.85
CA GLY A 228 37.26 73.44 42.06
C GLY A 228 38.34 74.18 42.84
N PRO A 229 39.30 74.82 42.16
CA PRO A 229 39.87 76.08 42.58
C PRO A 229 39.03 77.23 42.01
N ASN A 230 38.68 78.16 42.90
CA ASN A 230 38.04 79.43 42.58
C ASN A 230 38.87 80.23 41.56
N ASP A 231 38.15 81.05 40.80
CA ASP A 231 38.61 82.18 39.98
C ASP A 231 38.92 81.89 38.50
N ALA A 232 37.84 81.82 37.72
CA ALA A 232 37.74 82.52 36.43
C ALA A 232 36.26 82.55 36.05
N GLY A 233 35.71 83.73 35.80
CA GLY A 233 34.30 83.94 35.46
C GLY A 233 33.82 83.00 34.36
N PHE A 234 33.07 81.97 34.74
CA PHE A 234 32.31 81.15 33.81
C PHE A 234 31.06 81.95 33.41
N ASP A 235 31.20 82.71 32.33
CA ASP A 235 30.09 83.30 31.61
C ASP A 235 29.12 82.15 31.24
N VAL A 236 27.90 82.21 31.77
CA VAL A 236 26.79 81.26 31.52
C VAL A 236 26.26 81.50 30.09
N LYS A 237 27.16 81.49 29.11
CA LYS A 237 26.89 81.95 27.74
C LYS A 237 27.52 81.09 26.66
N THR A 238 28.27 80.05 27.03
CA THR A 238 29.01 79.24 26.05
C THR A 238 28.82 77.73 26.22
N ALA A 239 27.75 77.29 26.90
CA ALA A 239 27.32 75.89 26.91
C ALA A 239 25.94 75.68 26.27
N VAL A 240 25.33 76.75 25.73
CA VAL A 240 24.30 76.61 24.72
C VAL A 240 24.96 76.93 23.39
N GLN A 241 25.74 75.99 22.87
CA GLN A 241 26.06 76.02 21.44
C GLN A 241 24.72 75.82 20.73
N MET A 242 24.05 76.94 20.47
CA MET A 242 22.81 77.00 19.71
C MET A 242 23.12 76.34 18.37
N CYS A 243 22.45 75.21 18.09
CA CYS A 243 22.49 74.60 16.78
C CYS A 243 22.29 75.68 15.73
N SER A 244 23.10 75.69 14.67
CA SER A 244 22.83 76.61 13.56
C SER A 244 21.46 76.28 12.98
N PRO A 245 20.74 77.25 12.40
CA PRO A 245 19.46 77.00 11.72
C PRO A 245 19.56 75.86 10.70
N GLU A 246 20.71 75.73 10.03
CA GLU A 246 21.02 74.66 9.09
C GLU A 246 21.12 73.28 9.77
N ASP A 247 21.70 73.20 10.97
CA ASP A 247 21.78 71.95 11.75
C ASP A 247 20.40 71.52 12.28
N TYR A 248 19.54 72.49 12.63
CA TYR A 248 18.17 72.21 13.07
C TYR A 248 17.31 71.65 11.95
N GLU A 249 17.35 72.24 10.75
CA GLU A 249 16.64 71.69 9.58
C GLU A 249 17.19 70.32 9.17
N ARG A 250 18.51 70.10 9.29
CA ARG A 250 19.10 68.76 9.08
C ARG A 250 18.56 67.74 10.07
N LEU A 251 18.54 68.05 11.37
CA LEU A 251 18.02 67.16 12.40
C LEU A 251 16.53 66.85 12.20
N LYS A 252 15.75 67.83 11.73
CA LYS A 252 14.34 67.64 11.40
C LYS A 252 14.15 66.69 10.22
N SER A 253 14.98 66.81 9.18
CA SER A 253 14.97 65.87 8.05
C SER A 253 15.43 64.47 8.46
N GLU A 254 16.43 64.36 9.34
CA GLU A 254 16.91 63.09 9.88
C GLU A 254 15.85 62.42 10.76
N LYS A 255 15.13 63.18 11.59
CA LYS A 255 13.98 62.69 12.36
C LYS A 255 12.92 62.09 11.45
N ILE A 256 12.53 62.81 10.39
CA ILE A 256 11.53 62.32 9.43
C ILE A 256 12.03 61.04 8.75
N ASN A 257 13.31 61.00 8.35
CA ASN A 257 13.92 59.81 7.74
C ASN A 257 13.92 58.61 8.71
N LEU A 258 14.26 58.81 9.97
CA LEU A 258 14.22 57.76 11.00
C LEU A 258 12.79 57.30 11.28
N GLU A 259 11.81 58.20 11.31
CA GLU A 259 10.39 57.85 11.43
C GLU A 259 9.93 56.99 10.24
N THR A 260 10.35 57.32 9.01
CA THR A 260 10.04 56.50 7.83
C THR A 260 10.73 55.14 7.85
N GLU A 261 11.99 55.08 8.27
CA GLU A 261 12.74 53.82 8.39
C GLU A 261 12.16 52.92 9.49
N LEU A 262 11.72 53.51 10.61
CA LEU A 262 11.04 52.79 11.68
C LEU A 262 9.72 52.17 11.18
N ALA A 263 8.91 52.94 10.44
CA ALA A 263 7.67 52.43 9.84
C ALA A 263 7.95 51.27 8.88
N ARG A 264 8.97 51.39 8.03
CA ARG A 264 9.41 50.33 7.11
C ARG A 264 9.86 49.07 7.87
N CYS A 265 10.60 49.23 8.96
CA CYS A 265 11.01 48.11 9.81
C CYS A 265 9.81 47.43 10.47
N SER A 266 8.84 48.20 10.97
CA SER A 266 7.62 47.64 11.57
C SER A 266 6.79 46.84 10.56
N GLU A 267 6.65 47.32 9.33
CA GLU A 267 5.97 46.58 8.26
C GLU A 267 6.66 45.24 7.95
N MET A 268 7.99 45.25 7.81
CA MET A 268 8.77 44.04 7.56
C MET A 268 8.67 43.02 8.71
N ILE A 269 8.58 43.48 9.96
CA ILE A 269 8.38 42.61 11.13
C ILE A 269 7.00 41.96 11.07
N GLU A 270 5.94 42.69 10.73
CA GLU A 270 4.60 42.11 10.66
C GLU A 270 4.45 41.13 9.48
N ASP A 271 5.06 41.42 8.32
CA ASP A 271 5.13 40.48 7.19
C ASP A 271 5.84 39.18 7.57
N THR A 272 7.03 39.28 8.16
CA THR A 272 7.80 38.10 8.58
C THR A 272 7.08 37.29 9.66
N LYS A 273 6.35 37.95 10.57
CA LYS A 273 5.49 37.29 11.56
C LYS A 273 4.31 36.55 10.91
N CYS A 274 3.67 37.13 9.90
CA CYS A 274 2.62 36.46 9.13
C CYS A 274 3.16 35.19 8.45
N ARG A 275 4.32 35.29 7.79
CA ARG A 275 4.99 34.16 7.14
C ARG A 275 5.39 33.07 8.14
N PHE A 276 5.83 33.44 9.34
CA PHE A 276 6.15 32.48 10.39
C PHE A 276 4.90 31.71 10.86
N SER A 277 3.79 32.41 11.07
CA SER A 277 2.52 31.77 11.44
C SER A 277 1.97 30.83 10.35
N GLU A 278 2.14 31.19 9.08
CA GLU A 278 1.81 30.30 7.95
C GLU A 278 2.68 29.03 7.96
N MET A 279 3.99 29.18 8.20
CA MET A 279 4.92 28.06 8.28
C MET A 279 4.60 27.13 9.47
N GLU A 280 4.23 27.66 10.63
CA GLU A 280 3.76 26.86 11.77
C GLU A 280 2.54 26.00 11.40
N LYS A 281 1.54 26.59 10.75
CA LYS A 281 0.35 25.85 10.30
C LYS A 281 0.71 24.75 9.30
N ASN A 282 1.61 25.04 8.37
CA ASN A 282 2.09 24.04 7.41
C ASN A 282 2.83 22.89 8.11
N LEU A 283 3.61 23.18 9.16
CA LEU A 283 4.27 22.15 9.97
C LEU A 283 3.29 21.28 10.74
N GLU A 284 2.23 21.87 11.32
CA GLU A 284 1.15 21.13 11.98
C GLU A 284 0.43 20.21 10.99
N GLU A 285 0.11 20.71 9.79
CA GLU A 285 -0.53 19.93 8.73
C GLU A 285 0.35 18.76 8.26
N LEU A 286 1.64 19.01 8.01
CA LEU A 286 2.59 17.96 7.61
C LEU A 286 2.76 16.91 8.71
N THR A 287 2.77 17.32 9.97
CA THR A 287 2.83 16.39 11.12
C THR A 287 1.57 15.52 11.19
N SER A 288 0.40 16.09 10.94
CA SER A 288 -0.87 15.34 10.86
C SER A 288 -0.87 14.33 9.71
N LYS A 289 -0.44 14.75 8.51
CA LYS A 289 -0.31 13.86 7.34
C LYS A 289 0.69 12.74 7.58
N LEU A 290 1.82 13.04 8.24
CA LEU A 290 2.82 12.04 8.60
C LEU A 290 2.22 10.98 9.53
N SER A 291 1.53 11.40 10.59
CA SER A 291 0.87 10.47 11.52
C SER A 291 -0.21 9.62 10.83
N ALA A 292 -1.00 10.23 9.93
CA ALA A 292 -1.98 9.48 9.13
C ALA A 292 -1.31 8.44 8.22
N SER A 293 -0.18 8.79 7.60
CA SER A 293 0.62 7.88 6.78
C SER A 293 1.22 6.74 7.60
N GLU A 294 1.75 7.02 8.80
CA GLU A 294 2.29 5.99 9.71
C GLU A 294 1.22 4.99 10.13
N ASN A 295 0.02 5.48 10.49
CA ASN A 295 -1.11 4.63 10.85
C ASN A 295 -1.55 3.76 9.66
N SER A 296 -1.64 4.34 8.45
CA SER A 296 -1.95 3.58 7.24
C SER A 296 -0.89 2.52 6.94
N ASN A 297 0.39 2.82 7.16
CA ASN A 297 1.48 1.89 6.95
C ASN A 297 1.43 0.71 7.93
N SER A 298 1.17 0.98 9.21
CA SER A 298 0.99 -0.05 10.24
C SER A 298 -0.17 -1.01 9.92
N LEU A 299 -1.27 -0.48 9.37
CA LEU A 299 -2.39 -1.30 8.92
C LEU A 299 -1.99 -2.19 7.73
N ALA A 300 -1.30 -1.64 6.73
CA ALA A 300 -0.84 -2.40 5.58
C ALA A 300 0.14 -3.52 5.98
N GLU A 301 1.04 -3.25 6.93
CA GLU A 301 1.96 -4.27 7.48
C GLU A 301 1.18 -5.40 8.17
N THR A 302 0.15 -5.05 8.94
CA THR A 302 -0.71 -6.04 9.60
C THR A 302 -1.46 -6.91 8.57
N GLN A 303 -2.02 -6.29 7.53
CA GLN A 303 -2.69 -7.01 6.44
C GLN A 303 -1.73 -7.95 5.72
N LEU A 304 -0.51 -7.50 5.41
CA LEU A 304 0.52 -8.32 4.79
C LEU A 304 0.87 -9.53 5.68
N LYS A 305 1.02 -9.32 6.99
CA LYS A 305 1.29 -10.40 7.94
C LYS A 305 0.17 -11.44 7.98
N CYS A 306 -1.09 -11.01 7.98
CA CYS A 306 -2.24 -11.91 7.90
C CYS A 306 -2.24 -12.71 6.59
N MET A 307 -1.94 -12.07 5.46
CA MET A 307 -1.85 -12.75 4.16
C MET A 307 -0.73 -13.81 4.16
N VAL A 308 0.46 -13.47 4.66
CA VAL A 308 1.60 -14.39 4.73
C VAL A 308 1.27 -15.61 5.59
N GLU A 309 0.64 -15.43 6.75
CA GLU A 309 0.26 -16.55 7.61
C GLU A 309 -0.83 -17.42 6.94
N SER A 310 -1.79 -16.81 6.24
CA SER A 310 -2.79 -17.55 5.47
C SER A 310 -2.14 -18.42 4.38
N TYR A 311 -1.17 -17.88 3.65
CA TYR A 311 -0.42 -18.65 2.65
C TYR A 311 0.37 -19.80 3.28
N LYS A 312 0.98 -19.58 4.44
CA LYS A 312 1.72 -20.62 5.16
C LYS A 312 0.81 -21.77 5.60
N ILE A 313 -0.39 -21.47 6.10
CA ILE A 313 -1.40 -22.48 6.45
C ILE A 313 -1.81 -23.26 5.20
N LEU A 314 -2.06 -22.56 4.09
CA LEU A 314 -2.46 -23.18 2.83
C LEU A 314 -1.37 -24.12 2.28
N GLU A 315 -0.11 -23.71 2.32
CA GLU A 315 1.01 -24.56 1.87
C GLU A 315 1.16 -25.79 2.77
N SER A 316 1.01 -25.64 4.09
CA SER A 316 1.02 -26.77 5.01
C SER A 316 -0.11 -27.77 4.71
N ARG A 317 -1.32 -27.27 4.42
CA ARG A 317 -2.47 -28.12 4.09
C ARG A 317 -2.28 -28.83 2.74
N LYS A 318 -1.69 -28.16 1.75
CA LYS A 318 -1.33 -28.77 0.47
C LYS A 318 -0.38 -29.95 0.67
N VAL A 319 0.69 -29.77 1.44
CA VAL A 319 1.66 -30.85 1.73
C VAL A 319 1.00 -32.02 2.46
N GLU A 320 0.06 -31.76 3.36
CA GLU A 320 -0.71 -32.81 4.03
C GLU A 320 -1.58 -33.61 3.06
N LEU A 321 -2.28 -32.93 2.14
CA LEU A 321 -3.09 -33.57 1.11
C LEU A 321 -2.24 -34.37 0.12
N GLU A 322 -1.06 -33.87 -0.27
CA GLU A 322 -0.13 -34.60 -1.13
C GLU A 322 0.31 -35.92 -0.49
N LYS A 323 0.58 -35.92 0.83
CA LYS A 323 0.89 -37.15 1.58
C LYS A 323 -0.30 -38.11 1.65
N GLU A 324 -1.51 -37.60 1.83
CA GLU A 324 -2.72 -38.44 1.84
C GLU A 324 -2.94 -39.11 0.48
N ILE A 325 -2.70 -38.37 -0.62
CA ILE A 325 -2.76 -38.92 -1.98
C ILE A 325 -1.73 -40.03 -2.17
N GLU A 326 -0.48 -39.84 -1.72
CA GLU A 326 0.58 -40.86 -1.80
C GLU A 326 0.21 -42.14 -1.03
N VAL A 327 -0.36 -41.99 0.18
CA VAL A 327 -0.86 -43.12 0.98
C VAL A 327 -2.01 -43.85 0.27
N LEU A 328 -2.94 -43.12 -0.34
CA LEU A 328 -4.04 -43.73 -1.09
C LEU A 328 -3.55 -44.45 -2.35
N GLN A 329 -2.60 -43.87 -3.08
CA GLN A 329 -1.99 -44.48 -4.27
C GLN A 329 -1.29 -45.79 -3.92
N SER A 330 -0.43 -45.80 -2.89
CA SER A 330 0.24 -47.03 -2.43
C SER A 330 -0.76 -48.11 -1.98
N LYS A 331 -1.87 -47.72 -1.34
CA LYS A 331 -2.95 -48.65 -0.98
C LYS A 331 -3.64 -49.24 -2.21
N ILE A 332 -3.89 -48.43 -3.25
CA ILE A 332 -4.47 -48.89 -4.52
C ILE A 332 -3.52 -49.89 -5.20
N GLU A 333 -2.21 -49.59 -5.25
CA GLU A 333 -1.21 -50.48 -5.80
C GLU A 333 -1.17 -51.82 -5.06
N THR A 334 -1.18 -51.78 -3.72
CA THR A 334 -1.20 -52.98 -2.87
C THR A 334 -2.44 -53.83 -3.14
N LEU A 335 -3.63 -53.22 -3.11
CA LEU A 335 -4.89 -53.94 -3.39
C LEU A 335 -4.94 -54.48 -4.82
N THR A 336 -4.34 -53.79 -5.79
CA THR A 336 -4.25 -54.25 -7.18
C THR A 336 -3.35 -55.48 -7.30
N ALA A 337 -2.23 -55.50 -6.58
CA ALA A 337 -1.33 -56.65 -6.51
C ALA A 337 -2.04 -57.86 -5.85
N GLU A 338 -2.65 -57.66 -4.68
CA GLU A 338 -3.42 -58.70 -3.97
C GLU A 338 -4.54 -59.27 -4.84
N LEU A 339 -5.28 -58.43 -5.57
CA LEU A 339 -6.31 -58.87 -6.50
C LEU A 339 -5.73 -59.68 -7.68
N GLY A 340 -4.54 -59.31 -8.15
CA GLY A 340 -3.81 -60.07 -9.18
C GLY A 340 -3.42 -61.46 -8.69
N ASP A 341 -2.85 -61.55 -7.49
CA ASP A 341 -2.45 -62.79 -6.85
C ASP A 341 -3.66 -63.71 -6.60
N GLU A 342 -4.77 -63.17 -6.11
CA GLU A 342 -6.01 -63.93 -5.88
C GLU A 342 -6.58 -64.48 -7.20
N ARG A 343 -6.57 -63.67 -8.28
CA ARG A 343 -6.99 -64.12 -9.61
C ARG A 343 -6.11 -65.24 -10.14
N GLN A 344 -4.79 -65.14 -9.95
CA GLN A 344 -3.85 -66.17 -10.37
C GLN A 344 -4.05 -67.46 -9.58
N SER A 345 -4.19 -67.37 -8.26
CA SER A 345 -4.53 -68.49 -7.37
C SER A 345 -5.80 -69.20 -7.84
N HIS A 346 -6.86 -68.44 -8.13
CA HIS A 346 -8.12 -69.01 -8.65
C HIS A 346 -7.96 -69.71 -10.02
N LEU A 347 -7.14 -69.18 -10.92
CA LEU A 347 -6.84 -69.85 -12.20
C LEU A 347 -6.09 -71.18 -11.99
N ASP A 348 -5.15 -71.20 -11.06
CA ASP A 348 -4.41 -72.41 -10.70
C ASP A 348 -5.34 -73.46 -10.07
N ASP A 349 -6.28 -73.03 -9.22
CA ASP A 349 -7.31 -73.88 -8.63
C ASP A 349 -8.19 -74.52 -9.70
N LEU A 350 -8.68 -73.71 -10.67
CA LEU A 350 -9.44 -74.20 -11.81
C LEU A 350 -8.67 -75.23 -12.64
N ALA A 351 -7.36 -75.03 -12.84
CA ALA A 351 -6.51 -75.99 -13.55
C ALA A 351 -6.40 -77.31 -12.77
N ARG A 352 -6.22 -77.25 -11.44
CA ARG A 352 -6.20 -78.43 -10.58
C ARG A 352 -7.54 -79.18 -10.58
N TYR A 353 -8.66 -78.47 -10.57
CA TYR A 353 -9.99 -79.09 -10.66
C TYR A 353 -10.19 -79.84 -11.98
N LYS A 354 -9.80 -79.26 -13.11
CA LYS A 354 -9.88 -79.93 -14.42
C LYS A 354 -9.01 -81.19 -14.50
N ASP A 355 -7.78 -81.14 -14.01
CA ASP A 355 -6.91 -82.32 -13.94
C ASP A 355 -7.50 -83.42 -13.04
N LEU A 356 -8.10 -83.04 -11.92
CA LEU A 356 -8.77 -83.98 -11.02
C LEU A 356 -10.01 -84.62 -11.68
N GLU A 357 -10.82 -83.83 -12.37
CA GLU A 357 -11.97 -84.33 -13.15
C GLU A 357 -11.53 -85.34 -14.22
N GLU A 358 -10.46 -85.04 -14.96
CA GLU A 358 -9.90 -85.94 -15.96
C GLU A 358 -9.35 -87.23 -15.31
N LYS A 359 -8.70 -87.13 -14.14
CA LYS A 359 -8.26 -88.30 -13.36
C LYS A 359 -9.44 -89.17 -12.93
N MET A 360 -10.52 -88.57 -12.43
CA MET A 360 -11.73 -89.30 -12.05
C MET A 360 -12.40 -89.98 -13.25
N GLU A 361 -12.50 -89.30 -14.38
CA GLU A 361 -13.02 -89.87 -15.63
C GLU A 361 -12.21 -91.10 -16.07
N ARG A 362 -10.87 -90.99 -16.05
CA ARG A 362 -9.98 -92.12 -16.37
C ARG A 362 -10.14 -93.29 -15.41
N VAL A 363 -10.35 -93.03 -14.12
CA VAL A 363 -10.63 -94.08 -13.12
C VAL A 363 -11.98 -94.74 -13.39
N ARG A 364 -13.03 -93.95 -13.67
CA ARG A 364 -14.36 -94.46 -13.99
C ARG A 364 -14.35 -95.37 -15.22
N LYS A 365 -13.78 -94.91 -16.33
CA LYS A 365 -13.63 -95.71 -17.56
C LYS A 365 -12.87 -97.02 -17.34
N ARG A 366 -11.82 -97.01 -16.51
CA ARG A 366 -11.09 -98.25 -16.14
C ARG A 366 -11.95 -99.19 -15.31
N ALA A 367 -12.73 -98.67 -14.37
CA ALA A 367 -13.64 -99.49 -13.57
C ALA A 367 -14.73 -100.15 -14.44
N GLU A 368 -15.32 -99.40 -15.37
CA GLU A 368 -16.29 -99.91 -16.35
C GLU A 368 -15.71 -101.02 -17.24
N PHE A 369 -14.50 -100.80 -17.79
CA PHE A 369 -13.80 -101.81 -18.58
C PHE A 369 -13.54 -103.10 -17.78
N ASN A 370 -13.08 -102.97 -16.53
CA ASN A 370 -12.79 -104.09 -15.64
C ASN A 370 -14.05 -104.84 -15.16
N ALA A 371 -15.23 -104.21 -15.23
CA ALA A 371 -16.51 -104.85 -14.93
C ALA A 371 -17.04 -105.63 -16.14
N CYS A 372 -16.86 -105.10 -17.37
CA CYS A 372 -17.32 -105.75 -18.60
C CYS A 372 -16.48 -106.99 -18.98
N GLY A 373 -15.17 -107.02 -18.66
CA GLY A 373 -14.30 -108.18 -18.91
C GLY A 373 -14.42 -109.33 -17.91
N ARG A 374 -15.39 -109.30 -16.99
CA ARG A 374 -15.63 -110.32 -15.95
C ARG A 374 -17.00 -111.00 -16.03
N GLY A 375 -17.77 -110.74 -17.09
CA GLY A 375 -18.91 -111.57 -17.53
C GLY A 375 -18.47 -112.45 -18.69
#